data_AF-A0A0P9DIM4-F1
#
_entry.id   AF-A0A0P9DIM4-F1
#
_cell.length_a   1.000
_cell.length_b   1.000
_cell.length_c   1.000
_cell.angle_alpha   90.00
_cell.angle_beta   90.00
_cell.angle_gamma   90.00
#
_symmetry.space_group_name_H-M   'P 1'
#
loop_
_entity.id
_entity.type
_entity.pdbx_description
1 polymer ?
#
loop_
_entity_poly.entity_id
_entity_poly.type
_entity_poly.pdbx_seq_one_letter_code
_entity_poly.pdbx_strand_id
1 'polypeptide(L)'
;MTTSVERVFRTVQTLSPAEQLELIQVISQSLRQHYQQAASATIPEHVKRTAPVSDLEKLAADFWPEDESADAINAYVAEQRQNDRMKDL
;
A
#
# COMPACT_ATOMS: atom_id res chain seq x y z
N MET A 1 -10.02 -22.15 11.78
CA MET A 1 -9.70 -22.67 10.43
C MET A 1 -11.00 -23.04 9.75
N THR A 2 -11.11 -22.87 8.43
CA THR A 2 -12.33 -23.31 7.71
C THR A 2 -12.30 -24.83 7.53
N THR A 3 -13.46 -25.47 7.59
CA THR A 3 -13.62 -26.93 7.52
C THR A 3 -13.00 -27.56 6.26
N SER A 4 -12.88 -26.77 5.20
CA SER A 4 -12.22 -27.18 3.94
C SER A 4 -10.70 -27.27 4.08
N VAL A 5 -10.05 -26.38 4.84
CA VAL A 5 -8.59 -26.38 4.99
C VAL A 5 -8.11 -27.51 5.88
N GLU A 6 -8.86 -27.86 6.93
CA GLU A 6 -8.55 -29.02 7.77
C GLU A 6 -8.63 -30.35 7.01
N ARG A 7 -9.60 -30.48 6.10
CA ARG A 7 -9.73 -31.67 5.27
C ARG A 7 -8.52 -31.83 4.34
N VAL A 8 -8.13 -30.75 3.67
CA VAL A 8 -6.92 -30.73 2.82
C VAL A 8 -5.69 -31.07 3.64
N PHE A 9 -5.52 -30.47 4.83
CA PHE A 9 -4.38 -30.76 5.70
C PHE A 9 -4.29 -32.24 6.11
N ARG A 10 -5.42 -32.87 6.45
CA ARG A 10 -5.47 -34.30 6.75
C ARG A 10 -5.12 -35.17 5.55
N THR A 11 -5.56 -34.80 4.35
CA THR A 11 -5.19 -35.51 3.12
C THR A 11 -3.70 -35.35 2.81
N VAL A 12 -3.13 -34.16 3.03
CA VAL A 12 -1.71 -33.89 2.80
C VAL A 12 -0.80 -34.69 3.74
N GLN A 13 -1.23 -34.92 4.98
CA GLN A 13 -0.48 -35.77 5.92
C GLN A 13 -0.38 -37.24 5.47
N THR A 14 -1.27 -37.71 4.60
CA THR A 14 -1.21 -39.08 4.06
C THR A 14 -0.29 -39.21 2.84
N LEU A 15 0.16 -38.08 2.28
CA LEU A 15 1.09 -38.04 1.15
C LEU A 15 2.53 -38.26 1.60
N SER A 16 3.35 -38.77 0.70
CA SER A 16 4.80 -38.87 0.92
C SER A 16 5.45 -37.48 1.04
N PRO A 17 6.61 -37.36 1.70
CA PRO A 17 7.29 -36.06 1.86
C PRO A 17 7.59 -35.34 0.53
N ALA A 18 7.81 -36.09 -0.57
CA ALA A 18 8.05 -35.52 -1.89
C ALA A 18 6.78 -34.87 -2.47
N GLU A 19 5.63 -35.54 -2.35
CA GLU A 19 4.34 -35.04 -2.82
C GLU A 19 3.87 -33.83 -1.99
N GLN A 20 4.21 -33.79 -0.70
CA GLN A 20 3.94 -32.61 0.15
C GLN A 20 4.73 -31.38 -0.34
N LEU A 21 5.98 -31.56 -0.73
CA LEU A 21 6.81 -30.48 -1.28
C LEU A 21 6.29 -30.00 -2.64
N GLU A 22 5.90 -30.93 -3.51
CA GLU A 22 5.32 -30.61 -4.83
C GLU A 22 4.02 -29.80 -4.68
N LEU A 23 3.16 -30.18 -3.73
CA LEU A 23 1.94 -29.44 -3.45
C LEU A 23 2.21 -28.01 -2.96
N ILE A 24 3.19 -27.82 -2.07
CA ILE A 24 3.58 -26.48 -1.60
C ILE A 24 4.07 -25.63 -2.78
N GLN A 25 4.87 -26.21 -3.68
CA GLN A 25 5.34 -25.51 -4.88
C GLN A 25 4.17 -25.08 -5.77
N VAL A 26 3.22 -25.98 -6.05
CA VAL A 26 2.03 -25.68 -6.87
C VAL A 26 1.17 -24.58 -6.24
N ILE A 27 0.93 -24.64 -4.93
CA ILE A 27 0.17 -23.61 -4.21
C ILE A 27 0.90 -22.27 -4.26
N SER A 28 2.20 -22.25 -4.01
CA SER A 28 3.00 -21.02 -4.04
C SER A 28 2.98 -20.36 -5.42
N GLN A 29 3.04 -21.16 -6.49
CA GLN A 29 3.02 -20.67 -7.86
C GLN A 29 1.64 -20.14 -8.26
N SER A 30 0.57 -20.84 -7.87
CA SER A 30 -0.82 -20.40 -8.07
C SER A 30 -1.10 -19.08 -7.35
N LEU A 31 -0.64 -18.94 -6.10
CA LEU A 31 -0.77 -17.70 -5.34
C LEU A 31 -0.01 -16.56 -6.03
N ARG A 32 1.23 -16.80 -6.45
CA ARG A 32 2.04 -15.81 -7.16
C ARG A 32 1.34 -15.33 -8.44
N GLN A 33 0.74 -16.22 -9.22
CA GLN A 33 -0.01 -15.86 -10.42
C GLN A 33 -1.25 -15.01 -10.11
N HIS A 34 -2.02 -15.39 -9.09
CA HIS A 34 -3.19 -14.60 -8.66
C HIS A 34 -2.81 -13.19 -8.19
N TYR A 35 -1.73 -13.06 -7.40
CA TYR A 35 -1.25 -11.75 -6.96
C TYR A 35 -0.70 -10.91 -8.10
N GLN A 36 -0.04 -11.51 -9.09
CA GLN A 36 0.42 -10.81 -10.30
C GLN A 36 -0.74 -10.31 -11.17
N GLN A 37 -1.84 -11.08 -11.26
CA GLN A 37 -3.04 -10.64 -11.96
C GLN A 37 -3.75 -9.49 -11.21
N ALA A 38 -3.82 -9.53 -9.89
CA ALA A 38 -4.35 -8.43 -9.08
C ALA A 38 -3.47 -7.16 -9.17
N ALA A 39 -2.16 -7.31 -9.36
CA ALA A 39 -1.22 -6.20 -9.53
C ALA A 39 -1.20 -5.59 -10.93
N SER A 40 -1.91 -6.18 -11.91
CA SER A 40 -2.30 -5.43 -13.12
C SER A 40 -3.33 -4.41 -12.70
N ALA A 41 -2.84 -3.30 -12.15
CA ALA A 41 -3.60 -2.12 -11.78
C ALA A 41 -4.19 -1.50 -13.06
N THR A 42 -5.22 -2.15 -13.59
CA THR A 42 -6.16 -1.51 -14.50
C THR A 42 -6.80 -0.41 -13.67
N ILE A 43 -6.29 0.81 -13.84
CA ILE A 43 -6.87 2.02 -13.28
C ILE A 43 -8.38 1.92 -13.55
N PRO A 44 -9.23 1.86 -12.52
CA PRO A 44 -10.66 1.67 -12.71
C PRO A 44 -11.23 2.71 -13.67
N GLU A 45 -12.16 2.33 -14.55
CA GLU A 45 -12.68 3.25 -15.58
C GLU A 45 -13.26 4.57 -15.04
N HIS A 46 -13.70 4.57 -13.78
CA HIS A 46 -14.23 5.75 -13.10
C HIS A 46 -13.14 6.74 -12.62
N VAL A 47 -11.86 6.35 -12.65
CA VAL A 47 -10.75 7.24 -12.32
C VAL A 47 -10.48 8.12 -13.54
N LYS A 48 -10.97 9.36 -13.50
CA LYS A 48 -10.66 10.37 -14.50
C LYS A 48 -9.14 10.57 -14.56
N ARG A 49 -8.52 10.14 -15.64
CA ARG A 49 -7.12 10.47 -15.95
C ARG A 49 -7.05 11.98 -16.21
N THR A 50 -6.59 12.74 -15.22
CA THR A 50 -6.18 14.12 -15.44
C THR A 50 -4.86 14.11 -16.20
N ALA A 51 -4.70 14.99 -17.19
CA ALA A 51 -3.42 15.15 -17.86
C ALA A 51 -2.33 15.47 -16.82
N PRO A 52 -1.10 14.99 -17.00
CA PRO A 52 0.02 15.38 -16.15
C PRO A 52 0.10 16.91 -16.07
N VAL A 53 0.18 17.44 -14.85
CA VAL A 53 0.33 18.88 -14.65
C VAL A 53 1.73 19.26 -15.10
N SER A 54 1.81 20.00 -16.21
CA SER A 54 3.06 20.44 -16.82
C SER A 54 3.57 21.77 -16.27
N ASP A 55 2.80 22.40 -15.39
CA ASP A 55 2.99 23.78 -14.96
C ASP A 55 2.43 23.96 -13.55
N LEU A 56 3.30 24.36 -12.62
CA LEU A 56 2.97 24.48 -11.19
C LEU A 56 2.07 25.68 -10.91
N GLU A 57 2.05 26.70 -11.76
CA GLU A 57 1.15 27.84 -11.61
C GLU A 57 -0.32 27.42 -11.74
N LYS A 58 -0.61 26.32 -12.44
CA LYS A 58 -1.96 25.76 -12.56
C LYS A 58 -2.46 25.07 -11.28
N LEU A 59 -1.55 24.83 -10.33
CA LEU A 59 -1.87 24.35 -8.99
C LEU A 59 -1.91 25.49 -7.97
N ALA A 60 -1.55 26.71 -8.39
CA ALA A 60 -1.77 27.88 -7.57
C ALA A 60 -3.28 28.04 -7.38
N ALA A 61 -3.67 28.05 -6.12
CA ALA A 61 -5.03 28.02 -5.68
C ALA A 61 -5.31 29.33 -4.94
N ASP A 62 -6.16 30.18 -5.50
CA ASP A 62 -6.58 31.46 -4.89
C ASP A 62 -7.45 31.29 -3.63
N PHE A 63 -7.62 30.07 -3.13
CA PHE A 63 -8.44 29.76 -1.96
C PHE A 63 -7.65 29.68 -0.65
N TRP A 64 -6.34 29.92 -0.68
CA TRP A 64 -5.55 29.96 0.54
C TRP A 64 -5.79 31.31 1.26
N PRO A 65 -6.22 31.33 2.53
CA PRO A 65 -6.47 32.57 3.26
C PRO A 65 -5.23 33.46 3.24
N GLU A 66 -5.36 34.76 2.91
CA GLU A 66 -4.21 35.67 2.82
C GLU A 66 -3.42 35.76 4.14
N ASP A 67 -4.11 35.53 5.26
CA ASP A 67 -3.54 35.59 6.62
C ASP A 67 -2.85 34.29 7.06
N GLU A 68 -2.98 33.20 6.31
CA GLU A 68 -2.28 31.95 6.57
C GLU A 68 -1.28 31.74 5.44
N SER A 69 0.02 31.57 5.72
CA SER A 69 0.96 31.12 4.69
C SER A 69 1.37 29.68 4.99
N ALA A 70 1.54 28.87 3.94
CA ALA A 70 2.08 27.53 4.10
C ALA A 70 3.44 27.57 4.82
N ASP A 71 4.21 28.64 4.61
CA ASP A 71 5.48 28.90 5.30
C ASP A 71 5.31 29.13 6.80
N ALA A 72 4.26 29.83 7.25
CA ALA A 72 3.97 30.02 8.67
C ALA A 72 3.66 28.69 9.38
N ILE A 73 2.91 27.80 8.72
CA ILE A 73 2.62 26.46 9.24
C ILE A 73 3.91 25.64 9.31
N ASN A 74 4.74 25.69 8.27
CA ASN A 74 6.02 24.98 8.24
C ASN A 74 6.96 25.46 9.34
N ALA A 75 7.01 26.77 9.59
CA ALA A 75 7.80 27.37 10.66
C ALA A 75 7.31 26.90 12.05
N TYR A 76 5.99 26.92 12.28
CA TYR A 76 5.40 26.45 13.54
C TYR A 76 5.71 24.97 13.82
N VAL A 77 5.60 24.10 12.81
CA VAL A 77 5.93 22.66 12.95
C VAL A 77 7.41 22.45 13.24
N ALA A 78 8.30 23.24 12.60
CA ALA A 78 9.72 23.17 12.85
C ALA A 78 10.07 23.56 14.29
N GLU A 79 9.45 24.63 14.81
CA GLU A 79 9.62 25.10 16.18
C GLU A 79 9.12 24.07 17.21
N GLN A 80 7.94 23.49 17.00
CA GLN A 80 7.41 22.42 17.87
C GLN A 80 8.37 21.22 17.94
N ARG A 81 8.85 20.74 16.78
CA ARG A 81 9.80 19.62 16.72
C ARG A 81 11.15 19.93 17.36
N GLN A 82 11.57 21.19 17.36
CA GLN A 82 12.79 21.61 18.04
C GLN A 82 12.58 21.61 19.57
N ASN A 83 11.45 22.14 20.03
CA ASN A 83 11.11 22.16 21.45
C ASN A 83 10.92 20.76 22.03
N ASP A 84 10.29 19.84 21.31
CA ASP A 84 10.15 18.44 21.76
C ASP A 84 11.51 17.76 21.89
N ARG A 85 12.41 17.96 20.91
CA ARG A 85 13.78 17.43 20.97
C ARG A 85 14.60 17.98 22.14
N MET A 86 14.34 19.22 22.57
CA MET A 86 15.01 19.81 23.72
C MET A 86 14.40 19.38 25.06
N LYS A 87 13.15 18.90 25.09
CA LYS A 87 12.50 18.35 26.30
C LYS A 87 12.90 16.90 26.59
N ASP A 88 13.33 16.16 25.58
CA ASP A 88 13.80 14.77 25.69
C ASP A 88 15.29 14.64 26.08
N LEU A 89 16.00 15.78 26.29
CA LEU A 89 17.39 15.89 26.76
C LEU A 89 17.44 16.28 28.24
#